data_AF-T0RPX8-F1
#
_entry.id   AF-T0RPX8-F1
#
_cell.length_a   1.000
_cell.length_b   1.000
_cell.length_c   1.000
_cell.angle_alpha   90.00
_cell.angle_beta   90.00
_cell.angle_gamma   90.00
#
_symmetry.space_group_name_H-M   'P 1'
#
loop_
_entity.id
_entity.type
_entity.pdbx_description
1 polymer ?
#
loop_
_entity_poly.entity_id
_entity_poly.type
_entity_poly.pdbx_seq_one_letter_code
_entity_poly.pdbx_strand_id
1 'polypeptide(L)'
;MAGTPVKKPAAAGAKTAQKKSGIRTLKPGEVLFNNADPAESLYIIQKGQLRLYLPKGKGFVDLAILRAGEVLGEMAYFDEKSRRRSCSAAAIVTTEVIEISFGAFQKTIENLNPWFRTIITTLADRLRKTNDRVKELESNSVGFGVGGKVADYKFFTNQDVTRLLAMFYMTFKTHGQKTEDGKSKIHLNRLKFYMFDIFNIPEIKFEEFFHLLQTENIVEIGMDEENLPKLILIRDPEYFKNMLTFINAERLKEEAKQIKVGDRCVLFLSTALNYLAKHPPGPTKDSSGKPLMAYPGREFAEGEILLDVGQIVRIGEDMGLGLTDADIRDAVTAGLSDDVVVGDLNKRVAVINLARIKKIFPALKLMGALNKVNESKTSGAKYN
;
A
#
# COMPACT_ATOMS: atom_id res chain seq x y z
N MET A 1 20.00 61.16 33.70
CA MET A 1 20.10 60.12 34.75
C MET A 1 19.19 60.57 35.88
N ALA A 2 18.20 59.87 36.41
CA ALA A 2 17.79 58.47 36.34
C ALA A 2 16.26 58.39 36.31
N GLY A 3 15.72 57.39 35.61
CA GLY A 3 14.29 57.17 35.43
C GLY A 3 13.60 56.62 36.68
N THR A 4 12.42 57.18 36.95
CA THR A 4 11.43 56.74 37.94
C THR A 4 10.81 55.38 37.52
N PRO A 5 10.66 54.40 38.42
CA PRO A 5 10.09 53.10 38.10
C PRO A 5 8.55 53.17 38.02
N VAL A 6 8.01 52.79 36.86
CA VAL A 6 6.57 52.70 36.58
C VAL A 6 6.00 51.42 37.22
N LYS A 7 4.97 51.60 38.05
CA LYS A 7 4.15 50.53 38.65
C LYS A 7 3.46 49.71 37.54
N LYS A 8 3.62 48.38 37.58
CA LYS A 8 2.77 47.42 36.84
C LYS A 8 1.31 47.53 37.31
N PRO A 9 0.31 47.64 36.43
CA PRO A 9 -1.08 47.43 36.81
C PRO A 9 -1.38 45.93 36.93
N ALA A 10 -2.19 45.60 37.93
CA ALA A 10 -2.66 44.27 38.29
C ALA A 10 -3.49 43.61 37.18
N ALA A 11 -3.37 42.29 37.08
CA ALA A 11 -4.13 41.45 36.17
C ALA A 11 -5.63 41.50 36.50
N ALA A 12 -6.43 42.10 35.62
CA ALA A 12 -7.88 42.02 35.65
C ALA A 12 -8.30 40.64 35.09
N GLY A 13 -8.99 39.85 35.90
CA GLY A 13 -9.52 38.54 35.53
C GLY A 13 -10.47 38.62 34.34
N ALA A 14 -10.13 37.93 33.26
CA ALA A 14 -11.00 37.74 32.11
C ALA A 14 -12.16 36.81 32.51
N LYS A 15 -13.35 37.38 32.68
CA LYS A 15 -14.61 36.64 32.78
C LYS A 15 -14.84 35.85 31.48
N THR A 16 -14.91 34.53 31.57
CA THR A 16 -15.26 33.63 30.46
C THR A 16 -16.71 33.91 30.02
N ALA A 17 -16.87 34.61 28.90
CA ALA A 17 -18.17 34.84 28.28
C ALA A 17 -18.72 33.51 27.75
N GLN A 18 -19.90 33.13 28.22
CA GLN A 18 -20.58 31.89 27.85
C GLN A 18 -21.05 32.01 26.38
N LYS A 19 -20.37 31.31 25.45
CA LYS A 19 -20.77 31.27 24.03
C LYS A 19 -22.20 30.73 23.92
N LYS A 20 -23.08 31.53 23.31
CA LYS A 20 -24.48 31.17 23.04
C LYS A 20 -24.54 30.18 21.89
N SER A 21 -25.34 29.12 22.04
CA SER A 21 -25.70 28.22 20.93
C SER A 21 -26.45 28.99 19.84
N GLY A 22 -26.21 28.68 18.56
CA GLY A 22 -26.79 29.42 17.45
C GLY A 22 -26.41 28.88 16.07
N ILE A 23 -27.07 29.39 15.03
CA ILE A 23 -26.76 29.04 13.64
C ILE A 23 -25.53 29.84 13.20
N ARG A 24 -24.55 29.16 12.61
CA ARG A 24 -23.37 29.75 11.97
C ARG A 24 -23.35 29.35 10.50
N THR A 25 -23.22 30.32 9.62
CA THR A 25 -23.06 30.12 8.18
C THR A 25 -21.61 30.30 7.80
N LEU A 26 -21.04 29.32 7.10
CA LEU A 26 -19.66 29.26 6.64
C LEU A 26 -19.65 29.41 5.11
N LYS A 27 -18.69 30.19 4.61
CA LYS A 27 -18.44 30.26 3.16
C LYS A 27 -17.60 29.06 2.69
N PRO A 28 -17.65 28.69 1.39
CA PRO A 28 -16.73 27.70 0.83
C PRO A 28 -15.27 28.05 1.18
N GLY A 29 -14.51 27.08 1.67
CA GLY A 29 -13.13 27.21 2.13
C GLY A 29 -12.97 27.73 3.56
N GLU A 30 -14.04 28.19 4.23
CA GLU A 30 -13.94 28.72 5.59
C GLU A 30 -13.70 27.60 6.62
N VAL A 31 -12.68 27.77 7.45
CA VAL A 31 -12.34 26.83 8.53
C VAL A 31 -13.29 27.03 9.71
N LEU A 32 -13.96 25.97 10.13
CA LEU A 32 -14.83 25.97 11.31
C LEU A 32 -14.00 25.92 12.61
N PHE A 33 -13.02 25.01 12.66
CA PHE A 33 -12.01 24.89 13.73
C PHE A 33 -10.79 24.11 13.22
N ASN A 34 -9.65 24.27 13.91
CA ASN A 34 -8.43 23.52 13.61
C ASN A 34 -8.23 22.34 14.57
N ASN A 35 -7.43 21.39 14.10
CA ASN A 35 -6.91 20.30 14.92
C ASN A 35 -6.25 20.85 16.19
N ALA A 36 -6.49 20.16 17.29
CA ALA A 36 -6.05 20.52 18.62
C ALA A 36 -6.60 21.86 19.13
N ASP A 37 -7.52 22.57 18.47
CA ASP A 37 -8.15 23.74 19.10
C ASP A 37 -8.90 23.31 20.37
N PRO A 38 -8.99 24.18 21.40
CA PRO A 38 -9.89 23.95 22.52
C PRO A 38 -11.32 23.76 22.03
N ALA A 39 -12.01 22.74 22.54
CA ALA A 39 -13.38 22.45 22.18
C ALA A 39 -14.33 22.87 23.31
N GLU A 40 -15.30 23.72 22.96
CA GLU A 40 -16.33 24.22 23.89
C GLU A 40 -17.75 23.93 23.40
N SER A 41 -17.87 23.37 22.20
CA SER A 41 -19.13 23.19 21.48
C SER A 41 -19.03 22.03 20.49
N LEU A 42 -20.17 21.44 20.16
CA LEU A 42 -20.34 20.52 19.03
C LEU A 42 -21.22 21.19 17.97
N TYR A 43 -21.22 20.62 16.76
CA TYR A 43 -21.94 21.20 15.63
C TYR A 43 -22.82 20.16 14.96
N ILE A 44 -23.96 20.60 14.45
CA ILE A 44 -24.86 19.80 13.59
C ILE A 44 -24.96 20.50 12.24
N ILE A 45 -24.66 19.80 11.16
CA ILE A 45 -24.75 20.36 9.82
C ILE A 45 -26.23 20.42 9.40
N GLN A 46 -26.76 21.62 9.15
CA GLN A 46 -28.13 21.78 8.66
C GLN A 46 -28.19 21.71 7.14
N LYS A 47 -27.24 22.37 6.47
CA LYS A 47 -27.12 22.42 5.00
C LYS A 47 -25.66 22.55 4.61
N GLY A 48 -25.27 22.02 3.46
CA GLY A 48 -23.90 22.08 2.94
C GLY A 48 -23.06 20.87 3.33
N GLN A 49 -21.73 21.04 3.27
CA GLN A 49 -20.75 19.96 3.47
C GLN A 49 -19.46 20.49 4.11
N LEU A 50 -18.93 19.73 5.06
CA LEU A 50 -17.65 19.99 5.73
C LEU A 50 -16.63 18.89 5.40
N ARG A 51 -15.39 19.29 5.14
CA ARG A 51 -14.22 18.42 5.04
C ARG A 51 -13.54 18.33 6.39
N LEU A 52 -13.29 17.11 6.87
CA LEU A 52 -12.42 16.84 8.01
C LEU A 52 -11.02 16.48 7.52
N TYR A 53 -9.99 17.09 8.11
CA TYR A 53 -8.62 16.88 7.70
C TYR A 53 -7.63 17.05 8.85
N LEU A 54 -6.43 16.49 8.70
CA LEU A 54 -5.31 16.69 9.63
C LEU A 54 -4.13 17.35 8.91
N PRO A 55 -3.47 18.35 9.52
CA PRO A 55 -2.21 18.87 8.99
C PRO A 55 -1.12 17.79 9.13
N LYS A 56 -0.39 17.54 8.04
CA LYS A 56 0.74 16.61 7.99
C LYS A 56 1.87 17.21 7.14
N GLY A 57 2.96 17.63 7.80
CA GLY A 57 4.05 18.36 7.15
C GLY A 57 3.55 19.68 6.56
N LYS A 58 3.88 19.96 5.29
CA LYS A 58 3.37 21.10 4.51
C LYS A 58 1.96 20.91 3.92
N GLY A 59 1.33 19.74 4.07
CA GLY A 59 0.03 19.41 3.45
C GLY A 59 -1.06 19.00 4.45
N PHE A 60 -2.17 18.48 3.92
CA PHE A 60 -3.31 17.99 4.70
C PHE A 60 -3.69 16.56 4.27
N VAL A 61 -4.11 15.73 5.24
CA VAL A 61 -4.68 14.40 5.00
C VAL A 61 -6.18 14.46 5.26
N ASP A 62 -6.98 14.01 4.29
CA ASP A 62 -8.43 13.97 4.42
C ASP A 62 -8.90 12.76 5.20
N LEU A 63 -9.77 13.02 6.16
CA LEU A 63 -10.36 11.99 7.01
C LEU A 63 -11.76 11.62 6.54
N ALA A 64 -12.59 12.61 6.24
CA ALA A 64 -13.98 12.40 5.82
C ALA A 64 -14.59 13.68 5.23
N ILE A 65 -15.70 13.51 4.52
CA ILE A 65 -16.61 14.60 4.13
C ILE A 65 -17.94 14.37 4.83
N LEU A 66 -18.37 15.33 5.65
CA LEU A 66 -19.63 15.32 6.37
C LEU A 66 -20.68 16.17 5.65
N ARG A 67 -21.94 15.77 5.75
CA ARG A 67 -23.11 16.32 5.06
C ARG A 67 -24.21 16.71 6.06
N ALA A 68 -25.25 17.35 5.54
CA ALA A 68 -26.43 17.72 6.33
C ALA A 68 -27.00 16.54 7.13
N GLY A 69 -27.35 16.78 8.39
CA GLY A 69 -27.81 15.79 9.36
C GLY A 69 -26.70 15.22 10.25
N GLU A 70 -25.44 15.34 9.87
CA GLU A 70 -24.32 14.79 10.64
C GLU A 70 -23.86 15.73 11.76
N VAL A 71 -23.37 15.11 12.84
CA VAL A 71 -22.83 15.77 14.03
C VAL A 71 -21.30 15.70 13.99
N LEU A 72 -20.64 16.79 14.38
CA LEU A 72 -19.18 16.83 14.49
C LEU A 72 -18.69 17.56 15.73
N GLY A 73 -17.49 17.19 16.18
CA GLY A 73 -16.85 17.78 17.35
C GLY A 73 -17.42 17.28 18.68
N GLU A 74 -18.31 16.28 18.64
CA GLU A 74 -18.90 15.57 19.77
C GLU A 74 -17.86 14.77 20.55
N MET A 75 -16.83 14.24 19.87
CA MET A 75 -15.76 13.48 20.53
C MET A 75 -15.07 14.25 21.65
N ALA A 76 -14.95 15.58 21.50
CA ALA A 76 -14.27 16.42 22.46
C ALA A 76 -15.12 16.71 23.72
N TYR A 77 -16.43 16.48 23.66
CA TYR A 77 -17.32 16.55 24.82
C TYR A 77 -17.14 15.34 25.74
N PHE A 78 -17.05 14.14 25.15
CA PHE A 78 -16.83 12.89 25.90
C PHE A 78 -15.38 12.71 26.39
N ASP A 79 -14.45 13.52 25.86
CA ASP A 79 -13.04 13.51 26.26
C ASP A 79 -12.74 14.51 27.39
N GLU A 80 -13.00 14.10 28.62
CA GLU A 80 -12.74 14.93 29.80
C GLU A 80 -11.25 15.27 29.99
N LYS A 81 -10.32 14.47 29.42
CA LYS A 81 -8.88 14.66 29.60
C LYS A 81 -8.28 15.67 28.63
N SER A 82 -8.69 15.64 27.37
CA SER A 82 -8.10 16.47 26.33
C SER A 82 -8.93 17.72 26.04
N ARG A 83 -10.28 17.63 26.02
CA ARG A 83 -11.20 18.71 25.60
C ARG A 83 -10.74 19.52 24.37
N ARG A 84 -10.14 18.82 23.40
CA ARG A 84 -9.57 19.41 22.19
C ARG A 84 -10.13 18.76 20.93
N ARG A 85 -10.10 19.49 19.83
CA ARG A 85 -10.46 18.99 18.50
C ARG A 85 -9.47 17.91 18.07
N SER A 86 -9.99 16.77 17.59
CA SER A 86 -9.20 15.64 17.10
C SER A 86 -8.74 15.78 15.66
N CYS A 87 -9.29 16.74 14.91
CA CYS A 87 -8.97 17.09 13.54
C CYS A 87 -9.41 18.52 13.22
N SER A 88 -9.03 19.04 12.05
CA SER A 88 -9.53 20.30 11.50
C SER A 88 -10.80 20.08 10.68
N ALA A 89 -11.67 21.09 10.59
CA ALA A 89 -12.89 21.05 9.79
C ALA A 89 -13.04 22.35 8.97
N ALA A 90 -13.32 22.23 7.66
CA ALA A 90 -13.56 23.37 6.78
C ALA A 90 -14.72 23.13 5.82
N ALA A 91 -15.43 24.20 5.45
CA ALA A 91 -16.56 24.12 4.54
C ALA A 91 -16.10 23.90 3.09
N ILE A 92 -16.70 22.94 2.39
CA ILE A 92 -16.43 22.69 0.97
C ILE A 92 -17.33 23.56 0.10
N VAL A 93 -18.59 23.73 0.55
CA VAL A 93 -19.61 24.57 -0.05
C VAL A 93 -20.17 25.50 1.03
N THR A 94 -21.03 26.46 0.66
CA THR A 94 -21.75 27.27 1.66
C THR A 94 -22.49 26.34 2.62
N THR A 95 -22.15 26.42 3.91
CA THR A 95 -22.58 25.44 4.91
C THR A 95 -23.17 26.13 6.12
N GLU A 96 -24.34 25.70 6.54
CA GLU A 96 -25.01 26.15 7.75
C GLU A 96 -24.86 25.07 8.83
N VAL A 97 -24.34 25.46 9.99
CA VAL A 97 -24.20 24.59 11.15
C VAL A 97 -24.92 25.17 12.35
N ILE A 98 -25.51 24.32 13.18
CA ILE A 98 -25.96 24.70 14.53
C ILE A 98 -24.83 24.43 15.49
N GLU A 99 -24.28 25.48 16.10
CA GLU A 99 -23.35 25.37 17.21
C GLU A 99 -24.11 25.14 18.52
N ILE A 100 -23.77 24.07 19.23
CA ILE A 100 -24.33 23.72 20.53
C ILE A 100 -23.19 23.72 21.54
N SER A 101 -23.22 24.66 22.49
CA SER A 101 -22.21 24.67 23.55
C SER A 101 -22.29 23.41 24.41
N PHE A 102 -21.16 22.94 24.92
CA PHE A 102 -21.12 21.77 25.81
C PHE A 102 -21.98 21.96 27.06
N GLY A 103 -22.10 23.19 27.57
CA GLY A 103 -23.00 23.50 28.68
C GLY A 103 -24.49 23.35 28.32
N ALA A 104 -24.90 23.76 27.12
CA ALA A 104 -26.26 23.55 26.65
C ALA A 104 -26.53 22.05 26.38
N PHE A 105 -25.57 21.36 25.78
CA PHE A 105 -25.66 19.93 25.51
C PHE A 105 -25.74 19.09 26.80
N GLN A 106 -24.95 19.45 27.82
CA GLN A 106 -24.98 18.84 29.15
C GLN A 106 -26.37 18.91 29.76
N LYS A 107 -27.01 20.09 29.75
CA LYS A 107 -28.38 20.26 30.28
C LYS A 107 -29.39 19.37 29.56
N THR A 108 -29.25 19.21 28.24
CA THR A 108 -30.10 18.30 27.46
C THR A 108 -29.88 16.84 27.86
N ILE A 109 -28.62 16.42 28.06
CA ILE A 109 -28.29 15.06 28.51
C ILE A 109 -28.76 14.79 29.94
N GLU A 110 -28.68 15.78 30.84
CA GLU A 110 -29.14 15.66 32.22
C GLU A 110 -30.65 15.43 32.34
N ASN A 111 -31.41 15.91 31.35
CA ASN A 111 -32.86 15.65 31.27
C ASN A 111 -33.19 14.26 30.71
N LEU A 112 -32.21 13.50 30.21
CA LEU A 112 -32.41 12.12 29.76
C LEU A 112 -32.38 11.16 30.95
N ASN A 113 -33.07 10.02 30.81
CA ASN A 113 -33.03 8.97 31.83
C ASN A 113 -31.56 8.49 32.04
N PRO A 114 -31.06 8.40 33.29
CA PRO A 114 -29.66 8.08 33.60
C PRO A 114 -29.05 6.90 32.83
N TRP A 115 -29.81 5.85 32.51
CA TRP A 115 -29.27 4.71 31.77
C TRP A 115 -28.93 5.03 30.30
N PHE A 116 -29.62 5.98 29.66
CA PHE A 116 -29.26 6.43 28.31
C PHE A 116 -27.88 7.09 28.30
N ARG A 117 -27.58 7.90 29.32
CA ARG A 117 -26.26 8.52 29.49
C ARG A 117 -25.18 7.44 29.56
N THR A 118 -25.39 6.40 30.36
CA THR A 118 -24.43 5.29 30.50
C THR A 118 -24.21 4.53 29.20
N ILE A 119 -25.27 4.27 28.41
CA ILE A 119 -25.13 3.60 27.11
C ILE A 119 -24.34 4.47 26.14
N ILE A 120 -24.68 5.75 26.01
CA ILE A 120 -24.03 6.68 25.08
C ILE A 120 -22.54 6.81 25.41
N THR A 121 -22.19 7.01 26.68
CA THR A 121 -20.78 7.12 27.09
C THR A 121 -20.02 5.81 26.86
N THR A 122 -20.63 4.65 27.16
CA THR A 122 -20.00 3.34 26.93
C THR A 122 -19.75 3.07 25.45
N LEU A 123 -20.71 3.40 24.58
CA LEU A 123 -20.57 3.23 23.13
C LEU A 123 -19.51 4.19 22.56
N ALA A 124 -19.50 5.45 23.00
CA ALA A 124 -18.47 6.43 22.60
C ALA A 124 -17.07 5.97 23.00
N ASP A 125 -16.89 5.49 24.23
CA ASP A 125 -15.61 4.97 24.73
C ASP A 125 -15.17 3.72 23.97
N ARG A 126 -16.08 2.79 23.66
CA ARG A 126 -15.77 1.59 22.87
C ARG A 126 -15.37 1.97 21.45
N LEU A 127 -16.13 2.84 20.80
CA LEU A 127 -15.83 3.28 19.44
C LEU A 127 -14.47 3.98 19.39
N ARG A 128 -14.16 4.82 20.38
CA ARG A 128 -12.83 5.45 20.51
C ARG A 128 -11.73 4.40 20.68
N LYS A 129 -11.85 3.49 21.64
CA LYS A 129 -10.84 2.43 21.86
C LYS A 129 -10.63 1.58 20.61
N THR A 130 -11.69 1.32 19.85
CA THR A 130 -11.60 0.63 18.56
C THR A 130 -10.90 1.50 17.52
N ASN A 131 -11.24 2.78 17.39
CA ASN A 131 -10.56 3.70 16.48
C ASN A 131 -9.08 3.92 16.83
N ASP A 132 -8.74 3.97 18.11
CA ASP A 132 -7.35 4.08 18.57
C ASP A 132 -6.58 2.80 18.25
N ARG A 133 -7.19 1.62 18.46
CA ARG A 133 -6.60 0.34 18.03
C ARG A 133 -6.49 0.22 16.51
N VAL A 134 -7.46 0.71 15.75
CA VAL A 134 -7.40 0.73 14.29
C VAL A 134 -6.30 1.69 13.83
N LYS A 135 -6.18 2.89 14.42
CA LYS A 135 -5.05 3.79 14.18
C LYS A 135 -3.72 3.16 14.58
N GLU A 136 -3.67 2.41 15.66
CA GLU A 136 -2.47 1.69 16.10
C GLU A 136 -2.12 0.58 15.11
N LEU A 137 -3.11 -0.16 14.60
CA LEU A 137 -2.96 -1.19 13.56
C LEU A 137 -2.63 -0.61 12.17
N GLU A 138 -3.16 0.55 11.82
CA GLU A 138 -2.79 1.33 10.63
C GLU A 138 -1.39 1.92 10.81
N SER A 139 -1.04 2.36 12.02
CA SER A 139 0.31 2.77 12.40
C SER A 139 1.29 1.61 12.45
N ASN A 140 0.83 0.36 12.53
CA ASN A 140 1.66 -0.83 12.31
C ASN A 140 2.00 -1.03 10.82
N SER A 141 1.55 -0.13 9.92
CA SER A 141 2.19 0.09 8.62
C SER A 141 3.55 0.80 8.74
N VAL A 142 3.88 1.29 9.93
CA VAL A 142 5.24 1.52 10.41
C VAL A 142 5.66 0.23 11.10
N GLY A 143 6.57 -0.53 10.49
CA GLY A 143 7.09 -1.74 11.12
C GLY A 143 7.67 -1.43 12.50
N PHE A 144 7.59 -2.35 13.45
CA PHE A 144 8.42 -2.23 14.65
C PHE A 144 9.87 -2.50 14.23
N GLY A 145 10.69 -1.44 14.16
CA GLY A 145 12.13 -1.58 14.04
C GLY A 145 12.69 -2.16 15.34
N VAL A 146 13.54 -3.18 15.23
CA VAL A 146 14.31 -3.69 16.38
C VAL A 146 15.19 -2.54 16.91
N GLY A 147 15.07 -2.20 18.20
CA GLY A 147 15.92 -1.21 18.87
C GLY A 147 15.37 0.21 19.03
N GLY A 148 14.05 0.41 18.98
CA GLY A 148 13.43 1.69 19.37
C GLY A 148 13.57 2.83 18.35
N LYS A 149 14.00 2.52 17.11
CA LYS A 149 13.89 3.45 15.98
C LYS A 149 12.53 3.31 15.31
N VAL A 150 11.84 4.42 15.07
CA VAL A 150 10.62 4.49 14.25
C VAL A 150 10.97 3.90 12.87
N ALA A 151 10.29 2.85 12.42
CA ALA A 151 10.59 2.29 11.11
C ALA A 151 10.26 3.30 10.00
N ASP A 152 10.97 3.19 8.89
CA ASP A 152 10.67 3.97 7.71
C ASP A 152 9.21 3.70 7.26
N TYR A 153 8.50 4.76 6.89
CA TYR A 153 7.21 4.66 6.22
C TYR A 153 7.34 3.72 5.01
N LYS A 154 6.47 2.72 4.94
CA LYS A 154 6.32 1.87 3.75
C LYS A 154 4.93 2.07 3.20
N PHE A 155 4.83 2.47 1.93
CA PHE A 155 3.55 2.61 1.27
C PHE A 155 2.89 1.22 1.16
N PHE A 156 3.52 0.23 0.54
CA PHE A 156 3.08 -1.16 0.59
C PHE A 156 3.76 -1.89 1.73
N THR A 157 2.97 -2.31 2.71
CA THR A 157 3.40 -3.29 3.70
C THR A 157 3.32 -4.70 3.13
N ASN A 158 4.00 -5.66 3.77
CA ASN A 158 3.87 -7.07 3.39
C ASN A 158 2.42 -7.57 3.49
N GLN A 159 1.65 -7.05 4.45
CA GLN A 159 0.24 -7.43 4.62
C GLN A 159 -0.61 -6.92 3.46
N ASP A 160 -0.39 -5.69 3.00
CA ASP A 160 -1.09 -5.11 1.85
C ASP A 160 -0.86 -5.96 0.60
N VAL A 161 0.40 -6.26 0.28
CA VAL A 161 0.78 -7.04 -0.90
C VAL A 161 0.18 -8.45 -0.84
N THR A 162 0.26 -9.10 0.32
CA THR A 162 -0.31 -10.44 0.55
C THR A 162 -1.82 -10.44 0.32
N ARG A 163 -2.54 -9.46 0.90
CA ARG A 163 -3.99 -9.31 0.73
C ARG A 163 -4.35 -9.02 -0.72
N LEU A 164 -3.68 -8.08 -1.37
CA LEU A 164 -3.91 -7.74 -2.77
C LEU A 164 -3.75 -8.97 -3.67
N LEU A 165 -2.60 -9.66 -3.58
CA LEU A 165 -2.35 -10.89 -4.35
C LEU A 165 -3.41 -11.98 -4.09
N ALA A 166 -3.77 -12.19 -2.83
CA ALA A 166 -4.81 -13.14 -2.46
C ALA A 166 -6.17 -12.75 -3.05
N MET A 167 -6.51 -11.46 -3.06
CA MET A 167 -7.78 -10.97 -3.61
C MET A 167 -7.84 -11.08 -5.13
N PHE A 168 -6.74 -10.80 -5.84
CA PHE A 168 -6.66 -11.10 -7.27
C PHE A 168 -6.85 -12.60 -7.51
N TYR A 169 -6.08 -13.45 -6.82
CA TYR A 169 -6.19 -14.90 -6.97
C TYR A 169 -7.61 -15.42 -6.72
N MET A 170 -8.20 -15.10 -5.57
CA MET A 170 -9.50 -15.61 -5.16
C MET A 170 -10.62 -15.13 -6.07
N THR A 171 -10.61 -13.84 -6.46
CA THR A 171 -11.66 -13.28 -7.32
C THR A 171 -11.62 -13.92 -8.71
N PHE A 172 -10.42 -14.06 -9.30
CA PHE A 172 -10.26 -14.73 -10.59
C PHE A 172 -10.53 -16.23 -10.51
N LYS A 173 -10.15 -16.91 -9.42
CA LYS A 173 -10.42 -18.34 -9.25
C LYS A 173 -11.90 -18.65 -9.11
N THR A 174 -12.64 -17.77 -8.44
CA THR A 174 -14.08 -17.96 -8.15
C THR A 174 -14.95 -17.51 -9.32
N HIS A 175 -14.59 -16.40 -9.96
CA HIS A 175 -15.47 -15.70 -10.92
C HIS A 175 -14.86 -15.54 -12.32
N GLY A 176 -13.62 -15.98 -12.51
CA GLY A 176 -12.90 -15.87 -13.78
C GLY A 176 -13.54 -16.71 -14.86
N GLN A 177 -13.85 -16.06 -15.99
CA GLN A 177 -14.29 -16.74 -17.20
C GLN A 177 -13.10 -16.87 -18.15
N LYS A 178 -13.02 -17.99 -18.88
CA LYS A 178 -11.99 -18.17 -19.91
C LYS A 178 -12.38 -17.42 -21.19
N THR A 179 -11.43 -16.74 -21.80
CA THR A 179 -11.56 -16.18 -23.15
C THR A 179 -11.16 -17.23 -24.19
N GLU A 180 -11.48 -16.96 -25.46
CA GLU A 180 -11.08 -17.81 -26.59
C GLU A 180 -9.55 -18.00 -26.65
N ASP A 181 -8.80 -16.92 -26.36
CA ASP A 181 -7.33 -16.95 -26.29
C ASP A 181 -6.75 -17.62 -25.02
N GLY A 182 -7.60 -18.27 -24.19
CA GLY A 182 -7.18 -18.99 -22.98
C GLY A 182 -6.89 -18.12 -21.74
N LYS A 183 -6.94 -16.78 -21.87
CA LYS A 183 -6.86 -15.84 -20.74
C LYS A 183 -8.06 -15.99 -19.81
N SER A 184 -7.92 -15.54 -18.57
CA SER A 184 -9.03 -15.40 -17.62
C SER A 184 -9.46 -13.95 -17.55
N LYS A 185 -10.77 -13.70 -17.62
CA LYS A 185 -11.38 -12.36 -17.51
C LYS A 185 -12.35 -12.27 -16.33
N ILE A 186 -12.38 -11.12 -15.68
CA ILE A 186 -13.42 -10.71 -14.73
C ILE A 186 -13.81 -9.25 -14.97
N HIS A 187 -15.00 -8.85 -14.52
CA HIS A 187 -15.40 -7.46 -14.52
C HIS A 187 -14.77 -6.69 -13.34
N LEU A 188 -14.27 -5.47 -13.58
CA LEU A 188 -13.58 -4.61 -12.61
C LEU A 188 -14.44 -4.33 -11.37
N ASN A 189 -15.73 -4.02 -11.54
CA ASN A 189 -16.64 -3.82 -10.41
C ASN A 189 -16.72 -5.03 -9.48
N ARG A 190 -16.56 -6.25 -10.00
CA ARG A 190 -16.57 -7.47 -9.17
C ARG A 190 -15.30 -7.55 -8.32
N LEU A 191 -14.16 -7.18 -8.90
CA LEU A 191 -12.91 -7.08 -8.14
C LEU A 191 -12.99 -5.97 -7.08
N LYS A 192 -13.46 -4.78 -7.46
CA LYS A 192 -13.65 -3.64 -6.54
C LYS A 192 -14.61 -3.99 -5.39
N PHE A 193 -15.71 -4.67 -5.66
CA PHE A 193 -16.65 -5.13 -4.62
C PHE A 193 -15.96 -5.98 -3.55
N TYR A 194 -15.19 -6.99 -3.96
CA TYR A 194 -14.45 -7.80 -2.99
C TYR A 194 -13.37 -6.99 -2.28
N MET A 195 -12.58 -6.20 -3.02
CA MET A 195 -11.46 -5.50 -2.43
C MET A 195 -11.90 -4.40 -1.46
N PHE A 196 -12.87 -3.57 -1.84
CA PHE A 196 -13.26 -2.39 -1.08
C PHE A 196 -14.39 -2.68 -0.12
N ASP A 197 -15.47 -3.30 -0.59
CA ASP A 197 -16.68 -3.44 0.22
C ASP A 197 -16.58 -4.63 1.21
N ILE A 198 -15.89 -5.70 0.83
CA ILE A 198 -15.76 -6.91 1.68
C ILE A 198 -14.47 -6.87 2.51
N PHE A 199 -13.31 -6.68 1.85
CA PHE A 199 -12.02 -6.81 2.51
C PHE A 199 -11.40 -5.47 2.95
N ASN A 200 -12.10 -4.37 2.69
CA ASN A 200 -11.72 -3.01 3.11
C ASN A 200 -10.26 -2.65 2.77
N ILE A 201 -9.83 -3.04 1.57
CA ILE A 201 -8.52 -2.66 1.01
C ILE A 201 -8.62 -1.19 0.59
N PRO A 202 -7.67 -0.32 1.01
CA PRO A 202 -7.69 1.08 0.60
C PRO A 202 -7.60 1.23 -0.93
N GLU A 203 -8.48 2.04 -1.53
CA GLU A 203 -8.55 2.21 -2.99
C GLU A 203 -7.22 2.70 -3.58
N ILE A 204 -6.53 3.63 -2.91
CA ILE A 204 -5.20 4.11 -3.33
C ILE A 204 -4.14 3.00 -3.39
N LYS A 205 -4.21 1.98 -2.52
CA LYS A 205 -3.31 0.82 -2.55
C LYS A 205 -3.64 -0.06 -3.74
N PHE A 206 -4.92 -0.27 -4.00
CA PHE A 206 -5.38 -1.01 -5.16
C PHE A 206 -4.97 -0.33 -6.47
N GLU A 207 -5.20 0.97 -6.62
CA GLU A 207 -4.89 1.69 -7.87
C GLU A 207 -3.40 1.63 -8.21
N GLU A 208 -2.54 1.91 -7.23
CA GLU A 208 -1.10 1.85 -7.41
C GLU A 208 -0.62 0.42 -7.70
N PHE A 209 -1.19 -0.59 -7.02
CA PHE A 209 -0.86 -1.99 -7.26
C PHE A 209 -1.36 -2.47 -8.62
N PHE A 210 -2.57 -2.08 -9.02
CA PHE A 210 -3.16 -2.42 -10.30
C PHE A 210 -2.35 -1.81 -11.45
N HIS A 211 -1.97 -0.53 -11.33
CA HIS A 211 -1.07 0.14 -12.28
C HIS A 211 0.28 -0.58 -12.39
N LEU A 212 0.84 -1.03 -11.26
CA LEU A 212 2.06 -1.83 -11.26
C LEU A 212 1.86 -3.14 -12.05
N LEU A 213 0.77 -3.89 -11.79
CA LEU A 213 0.48 -5.11 -12.55
C LEU A 213 0.31 -4.86 -14.06
N GLN A 214 -0.25 -3.71 -14.46
CA GLN A 214 -0.36 -3.32 -15.86
C GLN A 214 1.01 -3.01 -16.48
N THR A 215 1.83 -2.22 -15.78
CA THR A 215 3.20 -1.87 -16.21
C THR A 215 4.05 -3.13 -16.40
N GLU A 216 3.84 -4.12 -15.53
CA GLU A 216 4.54 -5.39 -15.58
C GLU A 216 3.94 -6.40 -16.58
N ASN A 217 2.90 -6.01 -17.33
CA ASN A 217 2.17 -6.84 -18.29
C ASN A 217 1.58 -8.13 -17.68
N ILE A 218 1.21 -8.07 -16.40
CA ILE A 218 0.53 -9.15 -15.68
C ILE A 218 -0.98 -9.05 -15.89
N VAL A 219 -1.49 -7.82 -15.95
CA VAL A 219 -2.91 -7.50 -16.12
C VAL A 219 -3.09 -6.62 -17.36
N GLU A 220 -4.13 -6.93 -18.13
CA GLU A 220 -4.59 -6.13 -19.27
C GLU A 220 -6.02 -5.64 -19.02
N ILE A 221 -6.37 -4.48 -19.59
CA ILE A 221 -7.76 -3.98 -19.58
C ILE A 221 -8.39 -4.28 -20.94
N GLY A 222 -9.60 -4.84 -20.92
CA GLY A 222 -10.43 -5.04 -22.09
C GLY A 222 -11.77 -4.31 -21.98
N MET A 223 -12.45 -4.26 -23.12
CA MET A 223 -13.78 -3.66 -23.22
C MET A 223 -14.87 -4.65 -22.83
N ASP A 224 -15.89 -4.19 -22.11
CA ASP A 224 -17.11 -4.96 -21.83
C ASP A 224 -18.11 -4.90 -22.99
N GLU A 225 -19.30 -5.47 -22.79
CA GLU A 225 -20.39 -5.50 -23.78
C GLU A 225 -20.89 -4.09 -24.15
N GLU A 226 -20.66 -3.10 -23.30
CA GLU A 226 -21.01 -1.68 -23.51
C GLU A 226 -19.82 -0.88 -24.09
N ASN A 227 -18.75 -1.55 -24.50
CA ASN A 227 -17.51 -0.96 -25.00
C ASN A 227 -16.78 -0.06 -23.98
N LEU A 228 -16.95 -0.35 -22.68
CA LEU A 228 -16.27 0.35 -21.58
C LEU A 228 -15.07 -0.45 -21.08
N PRO A 229 -13.96 0.20 -20.68
CA PRO A 229 -12.72 -0.46 -20.25
C PRO A 229 -12.84 -1.06 -18.84
N LYS A 230 -13.74 -2.03 -18.66
CA LYS A 230 -14.15 -2.60 -17.38
C LYS A 230 -13.83 -4.09 -17.25
N LEU A 231 -13.24 -4.74 -18.26
CA LEU A 231 -12.76 -6.11 -18.13
C LEU A 231 -11.30 -6.13 -17.73
N ILE A 232 -10.97 -6.96 -16.75
CA ILE A 232 -9.60 -7.25 -16.35
C ILE A 232 -9.25 -8.62 -16.91
N LEU A 233 -8.19 -8.68 -17.71
CA LEU A 233 -7.69 -9.90 -18.32
C LEU A 233 -6.33 -10.27 -17.73
N ILE A 234 -6.15 -11.56 -17.45
CA ILE A 234 -4.89 -12.14 -17.00
C ILE A 234 -4.61 -13.43 -17.74
N ARG A 235 -3.35 -13.81 -17.90
CA ARG A 235 -2.98 -15.06 -18.56
C ARG A 235 -3.42 -16.28 -17.72
N ASP A 236 -3.01 -16.30 -16.46
CA ASP A 236 -3.31 -17.39 -15.54
C ASP A 236 -3.41 -16.88 -14.09
N PRO A 237 -4.54 -17.11 -13.39
CA PRO A 237 -4.69 -16.77 -11.97
C PRO A 237 -3.60 -17.35 -11.06
N GLU A 238 -3.03 -18.50 -11.42
CA GLU A 238 -2.05 -19.20 -10.58
C GLU A 238 -0.75 -18.38 -10.39
N TYR A 239 -0.46 -17.40 -11.27
CA TYR A 239 0.64 -16.43 -11.07
C TYR A 239 0.51 -15.69 -9.73
N PHE A 240 -0.68 -15.23 -9.37
CA PHE A 240 -0.90 -14.52 -8.12
C PHE A 240 -0.67 -15.42 -6.90
N LYS A 241 -1.12 -16.67 -6.96
CA LYS A 241 -0.88 -17.65 -5.90
C LYS A 241 0.61 -18.01 -5.79
N ASN A 242 1.31 -18.16 -6.91
CA ASN A 242 2.74 -18.46 -6.91
C ASN A 242 3.54 -17.30 -6.29
N MET A 243 3.21 -16.05 -6.65
CA MET A 243 3.81 -14.87 -6.03
C MET A 243 3.51 -14.80 -4.54
N LEU A 244 2.26 -15.03 -4.13
CA LEU A 244 1.85 -15.08 -2.73
C LEU A 244 2.62 -16.14 -1.93
N THR A 245 2.74 -17.35 -2.49
CA THR A 245 3.45 -18.46 -1.87
C THR A 245 4.94 -18.14 -1.69
N PHE A 246 5.56 -17.56 -2.72
CA PHE A 246 6.95 -17.12 -2.68
C PHE A 246 7.17 -16.04 -1.61
N ILE A 247 6.38 -14.96 -1.62
CA ILE A 247 6.52 -13.84 -0.67
C ILE A 247 6.32 -14.33 0.78
N ASN A 248 5.35 -15.21 1.00
CA ASN A 248 5.14 -15.80 2.32
C ASN A 248 6.30 -16.70 2.76
N ALA A 249 6.86 -17.50 1.84
CA ALA A 249 8.02 -18.34 2.14
C ALA A 249 9.26 -17.50 2.48
N GLU A 250 9.52 -16.44 1.74
CA GLU A 250 10.64 -15.52 2.02
C GLU A 250 10.45 -14.77 3.34
N ARG A 251 9.22 -14.39 3.68
CA ARG A 251 8.90 -13.74 4.97
C ARG A 251 9.26 -14.60 6.18
N LEU A 252 9.12 -15.92 6.07
CA LEU A 252 9.42 -16.84 7.18
C LEU A 252 10.92 -17.11 7.35
N LYS A 253 11.76 -16.70 6.40
CA LYS A 253 13.21 -16.87 6.47
C LYS A 253 13.86 -15.72 7.24
N GLU A 254 14.99 -16.03 7.87
CA GLU A 254 15.94 -15.02 8.36
C GLU A 254 16.39 -14.11 7.20
N GLU A 255 16.60 -12.83 7.47
CA GLU A 255 16.89 -11.83 6.43
C GLU A 255 18.13 -12.18 5.57
N ALA A 256 19.14 -12.81 6.17
CA ALA A 256 20.34 -13.27 5.47
C ALA A 256 20.09 -14.43 4.49
N LYS A 257 18.97 -15.16 4.65
CA LYS A 257 18.57 -16.31 3.82
C LYS A 257 17.49 -15.94 2.80
N GLN A 258 17.00 -14.70 2.81
CA GLN A 258 16.04 -14.22 1.84
C GLN A 258 16.71 -14.05 0.49
N ILE A 259 15.99 -14.42 -0.56
CA ILE A 259 16.41 -14.21 -1.94
C ILE A 259 16.38 -12.70 -2.20
N LYS A 260 17.56 -12.10 -2.29
CA LYS A 260 17.77 -10.71 -2.68
C LYS A 260 18.33 -10.70 -4.10
N VAL A 261 17.54 -10.21 -5.05
CA VAL A 261 17.93 -10.09 -6.46
C VAL A 261 17.82 -8.62 -6.84
N GLY A 262 18.93 -8.00 -7.22
CA GLY A 262 18.97 -6.61 -7.64
C GLY A 262 18.34 -6.40 -9.01
N ASP A 263 18.01 -5.13 -9.31
CA ASP A 263 17.38 -4.73 -10.57
C ASP A 263 18.13 -5.20 -11.80
N ARG A 264 19.46 -5.15 -11.75
CA ARG A 264 20.35 -5.59 -12.83
C ARG A 264 20.22 -7.09 -13.10
N CYS A 265 20.15 -7.90 -12.05
CA CYS A 265 19.92 -9.33 -12.19
C CYS A 265 18.51 -9.66 -12.66
N VAL A 266 17.49 -8.93 -12.20
CA VAL A 266 16.12 -9.07 -12.73
C VAL A 266 16.09 -8.75 -14.23
N LEU A 267 16.78 -7.69 -14.66
CA LEU A 267 16.90 -7.33 -16.07
C LEU A 267 17.60 -8.42 -16.88
N PHE A 268 18.73 -8.93 -16.38
CA PHE A 268 19.44 -10.06 -17.01
C PHE A 268 18.55 -11.29 -17.17
N LEU A 269 17.86 -11.70 -16.09
CA LEU A 269 16.95 -12.85 -16.10
C LEU A 269 15.76 -12.62 -17.04
N SER A 270 15.23 -11.40 -17.13
CA SER A 270 14.19 -11.02 -18.10
C SER A 270 14.64 -11.25 -19.54
N THR A 271 15.84 -10.75 -19.88
CA THR A 271 16.44 -10.93 -21.21
C THR A 271 16.69 -12.41 -21.51
N ALA A 272 17.21 -13.16 -20.54
CA ALA A 272 17.42 -14.60 -20.66
C ALA A 272 16.11 -15.37 -20.91
N LEU A 273 15.05 -15.08 -20.15
CA LEU A 273 13.74 -15.72 -20.34
C LEU A 273 13.13 -15.40 -21.71
N ASN A 274 13.25 -14.15 -22.17
CA ASN A 274 12.77 -13.73 -23.50
C ASN A 274 13.55 -14.41 -24.63
N TYR A 275 14.86 -14.56 -24.47
CA TYR A 275 15.72 -15.29 -25.41
C TYR A 275 15.31 -16.77 -25.47
N LEU A 276 15.18 -17.43 -24.31
CA LEU A 276 14.82 -18.85 -24.20
C LEU A 276 13.39 -19.16 -24.65
N ALA A 277 12.49 -18.18 -24.63
CA ALA A 277 11.16 -18.31 -25.21
C ALA A 277 11.19 -18.43 -26.75
N LYS A 278 12.21 -17.85 -27.40
CA LYS A 278 12.41 -17.91 -28.85
C LYS A 278 13.38 -19.01 -29.27
N HIS A 279 14.30 -19.39 -28.38
CA HIS A 279 15.35 -20.37 -28.60
C HIS A 279 15.27 -21.43 -27.50
N PRO A 280 14.61 -22.58 -27.74
CA PRO A 280 14.50 -23.61 -26.72
C PRO A 280 15.88 -24.12 -26.31
N PRO A 281 16.07 -24.42 -25.01
CA PRO A 281 17.35 -24.90 -24.50
C PRO A 281 17.71 -26.24 -25.13
N GLY A 282 19.02 -26.52 -25.21
CA GLY A 282 19.53 -27.83 -25.62
C GLY A 282 19.06 -28.95 -24.68
N PRO A 283 19.19 -30.22 -25.12
CA PRO A 283 18.81 -31.36 -24.30
C PRO A 283 19.63 -31.40 -23.01
N THR A 284 18.98 -31.75 -21.91
CA THR A 284 19.60 -31.95 -20.58
C THR A 284 19.59 -33.42 -20.17
N LYS A 285 19.02 -34.27 -21.02
CA LYS A 285 18.98 -35.73 -20.89
C LYS A 285 19.37 -36.36 -22.22
N ASP A 286 19.94 -37.56 -22.17
CA ASP A 286 20.23 -38.34 -23.36
C ASP A 286 18.96 -38.98 -23.95
N SER A 287 19.10 -39.71 -25.06
CA SER A 287 18.00 -40.41 -25.73
C SER A 287 17.33 -41.52 -24.88
N SER A 288 17.98 -41.96 -23.79
CA SER A 288 17.46 -42.94 -22.84
C SER A 288 16.79 -42.28 -21.61
N GLY A 289 16.82 -40.95 -21.52
CA GLY A 289 16.25 -40.18 -20.42
C GLY A 289 17.19 -40.00 -19.21
N LYS A 290 18.46 -40.40 -19.31
CA LYS A 290 19.47 -40.18 -18.26
C LYS A 290 19.99 -38.74 -18.31
N PRO A 291 20.21 -38.07 -17.17
CA PRO A 291 20.77 -36.72 -17.15
C PRO A 291 22.11 -36.62 -17.87
N LEU A 292 22.27 -35.57 -18.68
CA LEU A 292 23.55 -35.21 -19.27
C LEU A 292 24.44 -34.51 -18.22
N MET A 293 25.74 -34.47 -18.48
CA MET A 293 26.70 -33.78 -17.64
C MET A 293 26.64 -32.27 -17.90
N ALA A 294 26.23 -31.53 -16.88
CA ALA A 294 26.40 -30.10 -16.75
C ALA A 294 27.88 -29.76 -16.49
N TYR A 295 28.31 -28.62 -17.03
CA TYR A 295 29.65 -28.09 -16.81
C TYR A 295 29.66 -27.21 -15.54
N PRO A 296 30.64 -27.36 -14.62
CA PRO A 296 31.76 -28.32 -14.64
C PRO A 296 31.45 -29.64 -13.90
N GLY A 297 31.27 -30.74 -14.64
CA GLY A 297 31.41 -32.11 -14.13
C GLY A 297 30.33 -32.64 -13.20
N ARG A 298 29.10 -32.13 -13.23
CA ARG A 298 27.95 -32.66 -12.46
C ARG A 298 26.79 -33.00 -13.37
N GLU A 299 25.86 -33.85 -12.97
CA GLU A 299 24.63 -34.09 -13.76
C GLU A 299 23.69 -32.88 -13.70
N PHE A 300 22.96 -32.61 -14.79
CA PHE A 300 21.85 -31.64 -14.76
C PHE A 300 20.77 -32.11 -13.80
N ALA A 301 20.41 -31.27 -12.84
CA ALA A 301 19.25 -31.49 -12.00
C ALA A 301 17.96 -31.17 -12.75
N GLU A 302 16.82 -31.58 -12.17
CA GLU A 302 15.52 -31.34 -12.77
C GLU A 302 15.23 -29.85 -12.96
N GLY A 303 14.84 -29.48 -14.19
CA GLY A 303 14.52 -28.10 -14.56
C GLY A 303 15.74 -27.21 -14.82
N GLU A 304 16.96 -27.74 -14.74
CA GLU A 304 18.18 -27.03 -15.12
C GLU A 304 18.44 -27.07 -16.63
N ILE A 305 19.11 -26.03 -17.12
CA ILE A 305 19.59 -25.92 -18.50
C ILE A 305 20.97 -25.27 -18.53
N LEU A 306 21.67 -25.37 -19.66
CA LEU A 306 22.86 -24.57 -19.94
C LEU A 306 22.45 -23.26 -20.65
N LEU A 307 22.79 -22.12 -20.07
CA LEU A 307 22.56 -20.79 -20.66
C LEU A 307 23.88 -20.26 -21.26
N ASP A 308 23.83 -19.74 -22.50
CA ASP A 308 24.90 -18.94 -23.08
C ASP A 308 24.82 -17.51 -22.54
N VAL A 309 25.52 -17.26 -21.43
CA VAL A 309 25.59 -15.95 -20.76
C VAL A 309 26.17 -14.90 -21.70
N GLY A 310 27.18 -15.27 -22.49
CA GLY A 310 27.79 -14.38 -23.48
C GLY A 310 26.79 -13.86 -24.51
N GLN A 311 25.87 -14.70 -24.96
CA GLN A 311 24.80 -14.30 -25.87
C GLN A 311 23.78 -13.35 -25.20
N ILE A 312 23.40 -13.60 -23.94
CA ILE A 312 22.47 -12.72 -23.21
C ILE A 312 23.07 -11.33 -23.00
N VAL A 313 24.36 -11.26 -22.67
CA VAL A 313 25.09 -9.98 -22.54
C VAL A 313 25.07 -9.20 -23.86
N ARG A 314 25.39 -9.85 -24.99
CA ARG A 314 25.36 -9.21 -26.31
C ARG A 314 23.96 -8.68 -26.67
N ILE A 315 22.92 -9.47 -26.45
CA ILE A 315 21.53 -9.03 -26.66
C ILE A 315 21.22 -7.82 -25.79
N GLY A 316 21.68 -7.81 -24.52
CA GLY A 316 21.54 -6.66 -23.63
C GLY A 316 22.26 -5.42 -24.13
N GLU A 317 23.46 -5.57 -24.67
CA GLU A 317 24.23 -4.47 -25.30
C GLU A 317 23.49 -3.91 -26.52
N ASP A 318 23.01 -4.77 -27.41
CA ASP A 318 22.24 -4.38 -28.61
C ASP A 318 20.95 -3.64 -28.26
N MET A 319 20.33 -3.97 -27.13
CA MET A 319 19.14 -3.29 -26.59
C MET A 319 19.47 -2.03 -25.78
N GLY A 320 20.75 -1.65 -25.64
CA GLY A 320 21.18 -0.48 -24.86
C GLY A 320 21.07 -0.65 -23.34
N LEU A 321 20.97 -1.89 -22.86
CA LEU A 321 20.82 -2.22 -21.43
C LEU A 321 22.17 -2.33 -20.71
N GLY A 322 23.27 -2.44 -21.47
CA GLY A 322 24.65 -2.51 -20.96
C GLY A 322 24.87 -3.66 -19.98
N LEU A 323 24.30 -4.85 -20.26
CA LEU A 323 24.44 -6.03 -19.40
C LEU A 323 25.88 -6.54 -19.36
N THR A 324 26.25 -7.22 -18.28
CA THR A 324 27.56 -7.81 -18.02
C THR A 324 27.40 -9.17 -17.35
N ASP A 325 28.45 -9.98 -17.33
CA ASP A 325 28.41 -11.28 -16.63
C ASP A 325 28.19 -11.10 -15.12
N ALA A 326 28.60 -9.97 -14.54
CA ALA A 326 28.41 -9.68 -13.12
C ALA A 326 26.92 -9.55 -12.74
N ASP A 327 26.05 -9.24 -13.71
CA ASP A 327 24.63 -9.04 -13.45
C ASP A 327 23.89 -10.35 -13.10
N ILE A 328 24.46 -11.53 -13.37
CA ILE A 328 23.86 -12.81 -12.94
C ILE A 328 24.24 -13.21 -11.50
N ARG A 329 25.18 -12.51 -10.86
CA ARG A 329 25.75 -12.90 -9.55
C ARG A 329 24.71 -13.06 -8.44
N ASP A 330 23.68 -12.24 -8.45
CA ASP A 330 22.60 -12.34 -7.46
C ASP A 330 21.78 -13.63 -7.65
N ALA A 331 21.61 -14.09 -8.90
CA ALA A 331 20.98 -15.38 -9.19
C ALA A 331 21.84 -16.54 -8.69
N VAL A 332 23.18 -16.42 -8.74
CA VAL A 332 24.09 -17.40 -8.15
C VAL A 332 23.93 -17.46 -6.64
N THR A 333 23.97 -16.29 -6.00
CA THR A 333 23.79 -16.16 -4.54
C THR A 333 22.42 -16.70 -4.08
N ALA A 334 21.38 -16.55 -4.91
CA ALA A 334 20.04 -17.06 -4.66
C ALA A 334 19.87 -18.57 -4.95
N GLY A 335 20.92 -19.25 -5.45
CA GLY A 335 20.88 -20.66 -5.86
C GLY A 335 19.97 -20.91 -7.06
N LEU A 336 19.87 -19.94 -7.97
CA LEU A 336 19.12 -20.02 -9.23
C LEU A 336 20.02 -20.30 -10.43
N SER A 337 21.32 -20.03 -10.27
CA SER A 337 22.37 -20.22 -11.27
C SER A 337 23.61 -20.78 -10.59
N ASP A 338 24.41 -21.54 -11.32
CA ASP A 338 25.81 -21.78 -10.99
C ASP A 338 26.66 -20.58 -11.44
N ASP A 339 27.92 -20.54 -11.02
CA ASP A 339 28.87 -19.52 -11.45
C ASP A 339 29.06 -19.50 -12.97
N VAL A 340 29.29 -18.30 -13.51
CA VAL A 340 29.63 -18.14 -14.92
C VAL A 340 31.02 -18.69 -15.15
N VAL A 341 31.11 -19.59 -16.12
CA VAL A 341 32.34 -20.29 -16.46
C VAL A 341 32.58 -20.26 -17.97
N VAL A 342 33.85 -20.43 -18.35
CA VAL A 342 34.23 -20.52 -19.76
C VAL A 342 34.09 -21.98 -20.19
N GLY A 343 33.04 -22.26 -20.95
CA GLY A 343 32.79 -23.56 -21.56
C GLY A 343 33.47 -23.71 -22.92
N ASP A 344 33.00 -24.68 -23.69
CA ASP A 344 33.57 -25.02 -24.99
C ASP A 344 33.54 -23.84 -25.96
N LEU A 345 34.55 -23.78 -26.84
CA LEU A 345 34.72 -22.71 -27.84
C LEU A 345 34.84 -21.31 -27.22
N ASN A 346 35.38 -21.21 -26.00
CA ASN A 346 35.56 -19.95 -25.27
C ASN A 346 34.23 -19.21 -25.00
N LYS A 347 33.11 -19.94 -24.96
CA LYS A 347 31.80 -19.38 -24.65
C LYS A 347 31.61 -19.25 -23.15
N ARG A 348 31.04 -18.13 -22.73
CA ARG A 348 30.68 -17.91 -21.33
C ARG A 348 29.31 -18.51 -21.07
N VAL A 349 29.25 -19.51 -20.21
CA VAL A 349 28.04 -20.29 -19.92
C VAL A 349 27.78 -20.39 -18.43
N ALA A 350 26.52 -20.60 -18.06
CA ALA A 350 26.12 -20.90 -16.68
C ALA A 350 24.97 -21.92 -16.69
N VAL A 351 24.97 -22.84 -15.72
CA VAL A 351 23.85 -23.74 -15.50
C VAL A 351 22.80 -22.99 -14.70
N ILE A 352 21.57 -22.89 -15.21
CA ILE A 352 20.48 -22.18 -14.52
C ILE A 352 19.31 -23.12 -14.27
N ASN A 353 18.64 -22.97 -13.12
CA ASN A 353 17.39 -23.67 -12.84
C ASN A 353 16.21 -22.92 -13.47
N LEU A 354 15.99 -23.13 -14.78
CA LEU A 354 14.97 -22.44 -15.56
C LEU A 354 13.56 -22.66 -14.99
N ALA A 355 13.25 -23.87 -14.51
CA ALA A 355 11.94 -24.18 -13.94
C ALA A 355 11.67 -23.34 -12.68
N ARG A 356 12.64 -23.27 -11.77
CA ARG A 356 12.56 -22.47 -10.55
C ARG A 356 12.52 -20.98 -10.87
N ILE A 357 13.37 -20.51 -11.80
CA ILE A 357 13.38 -19.10 -12.25
C ILE A 357 11.99 -18.74 -12.80
N LYS A 358 11.43 -19.49 -13.75
CA LYS A 358 10.08 -19.22 -14.31
C LYS A 358 9.01 -19.11 -13.22
N LYS A 359 9.10 -19.94 -12.17
CA LYS A 359 8.14 -19.95 -11.06
C LYS A 359 8.24 -18.71 -10.16
N ILE A 360 9.44 -18.25 -9.84
CA ILE A 360 9.64 -17.15 -8.88
C ILE A 360 9.84 -15.78 -9.53
N PHE A 361 10.23 -15.74 -10.81
CA PHE A 361 10.57 -14.51 -11.52
C PHE A 361 9.46 -13.44 -11.50
N PRO A 362 8.16 -13.78 -11.68
CA PRO A 362 7.09 -12.80 -11.52
C PRO A 362 7.08 -12.13 -10.13
N ALA A 363 7.37 -12.90 -9.08
CA ALA A 363 7.43 -12.39 -7.72
C ALA A 363 8.64 -11.47 -7.50
N LEU A 364 9.81 -11.84 -8.05
CA LEU A 364 11.02 -11.00 -8.01
C LEU A 364 10.79 -9.65 -8.69
N LYS A 365 10.18 -9.67 -9.88
CA LYS A 365 9.84 -8.47 -10.65
C LYS A 365 8.86 -7.58 -9.88
N LEU A 366 7.80 -8.16 -9.34
CA LEU A 366 6.80 -7.47 -8.51
C LEU A 366 7.44 -6.84 -7.26
N MET A 367 8.30 -7.57 -6.54
CA MET A 367 8.96 -7.03 -5.35
C MET A 367 9.89 -5.86 -5.68
N GLY A 368 10.67 -5.95 -6.78
CA GLY A 368 11.49 -4.84 -7.25
C GLY A 368 10.66 -3.59 -7.57
N ALA A 369 9.55 -3.75 -8.28
CA ALA A 369 8.64 -2.66 -8.59
C ALA A 369 7.98 -2.06 -7.33
N LEU A 370 7.55 -2.90 -6.38
CA LEU A 370 6.98 -2.45 -5.10
C LEU A 370 7.99 -1.69 -4.26
N ASN A 371 9.26 -2.11 -4.25
CA ASN A 371 10.33 -1.41 -3.55
C ASN A 371 10.55 -0.02 -4.13
N LYS A 372 10.57 0.13 -5.47
CA LYS A 372 10.66 1.43 -6.14
C LYS A 372 9.48 2.35 -5.79
N VAL A 373 8.27 1.81 -5.75
CA VAL A 373 7.09 2.57 -5.31
C VAL A 373 7.25 3.01 -3.85
N ASN A 374 7.67 2.10 -2.97
CA ASN A 374 7.94 2.44 -1.57
C ASN A 374 8.99 3.56 -1.44
N GLU A 375 10.13 3.43 -2.13
CA GLU A 375 11.21 4.43 -2.11
C GLU A 375 10.76 5.79 -2.64
N SER A 376 10.01 5.83 -3.74
CA SER A 376 9.51 7.09 -4.32
C SER A 376 8.49 7.77 -3.40
N LYS A 377 7.55 7.02 -2.80
CA LYS A 377 6.55 7.56 -1.87
C LYS A 377 7.18 7.97 -0.53
N THR A 378 8.22 7.28 -0.08
CA THR A 378 8.98 7.65 1.13
C THR A 378 9.88 8.86 0.90
N SER A 379 10.49 8.99 -0.28
CA SER A 379 11.27 10.18 -0.65
C SER A 379 10.37 11.41 -0.77
N GLY A 380 9.18 11.27 -1.37
CA GLY A 380 8.16 12.32 -1.36
C GLY A 380 7.64 12.66 0.05
N ALA A 381 7.75 11.74 1.02
CA ALA A 381 7.39 11.98 2.42
C ALA A 381 8.53 12.63 3.24
N LYS A 382 9.81 12.46 2.86
CA LYS A 382 10.97 13.06 3.57
C LYS A 382 11.19 14.55 3.25
N TYR A 383 10.66 15.05 2.14
CA TYR A 383 10.74 16.47 1.76
C TYR A 383 9.49 17.30 2.10
N ASN A 384 8.54 16.73 2.86
CA ASN A 384 7.24 17.35 3.17
C ASN A 384 6.96 17.58 4.65
#